data_AF-A0A9D7CV96-F1
#
_entry.id   AF-A0A9D7CV96-F1
#
_cell.length_a   1.000
_cell.length_b   1.000
_cell.length_c   1.000
_cell.angle_alpha   90.00
_cell.angle_beta   90.00
_cell.angle_gamma   90.00
#
_symmetry.space_group_name_H-M   'P 1'
#
loop_
_entity.id
_entity.type
_entity.pdbx_description
1 polymer ?
#
loop_
_entity_poly.entity_id
_entity_poly.type
_entity_poly.pdbx_seq_one_letter_code
_entity_poly.pdbx_strand_id
1 'polypeptide(L)'
;MERRSFLAVMGLTSTGGLGWLLQGCSEATQPNRLGTETPTGGGATTGPKPTPTPTEADEYVPGGPTGPTPVVEAPTLPNPAWDARAKQLEAGAIYTEAAPGPWKDRIASHLPTMVADTVLANRVTVLVNHVMQKASTIVVDGGPAAVDAGSAMDAGMDAGTLGDGAVDDAGDGGATDGGTPVIDAAPPPPPPPTGPISVPEHYVTTIYVKTDTGVVAGLLELKVGDAAPPSVTFVLPAGTKSVTAYEFCNLHGLWASKPLTLK
;
A
#
# COMPACT_ATOMS: atom_id res chain seq x y z
N MET A 1 -53.59 -14.28 -37.94
CA MET A 1 -53.85 -12.90 -37.50
C MET A 1 -52.68 -12.48 -36.62
N GLU A 2 -51.48 -12.30 -37.18
CA GLU A 2 -51.00 -11.09 -37.87
C GLU A 2 -51.16 -9.80 -37.05
N ARG A 3 -50.02 -9.24 -36.61
CA ARG A 3 -49.56 -7.90 -37.01
C ARG A 3 -48.08 -7.74 -36.64
N ARG A 4 -47.25 -7.79 -37.69
CA ARG A 4 -45.85 -7.32 -37.69
C ARG A 4 -45.89 -5.80 -37.90
N SER A 5 -45.24 -5.04 -37.03
CA SER A 5 -44.95 -3.63 -37.28
C SER A 5 -43.46 -3.48 -37.56
N PHE A 6 -43.15 -3.26 -38.83
CA PHE A 6 -41.89 -2.70 -39.31
C PHE A 6 -41.86 -1.21 -38.94
N LEU A 7 -40.76 -0.73 -38.36
CA LEU A 7 -40.39 0.67 -38.47
C LEU A 7 -38.91 0.74 -38.84
N ALA A 8 -38.68 1.11 -40.10
CA ALA A 8 -37.39 1.47 -40.63
C ALA A 8 -37.09 2.93 -40.26
N VAL A 9 -35.90 3.19 -39.73
CA VAL A 9 -35.32 4.54 -39.64
C VAL A 9 -34.00 4.49 -40.40
N MET A 10 -34.00 5.09 -41.58
CA MET A 10 -32.80 5.45 -42.31
C MET A 10 -32.30 6.82 -41.81
N GLY A 11 -30.97 6.96 -41.77
CA GLY A 11 -30.34 8.15 -42.34
C GLY A 11 -29.39 8.94 -41.45
N LEU A 12 -28.15 8.98 -41.95
CA LEU A 12 -27.16 10.06 -41.79
C LEU A 12 -26.45 10.21 -40.44
N THR A 13 -25.13 10.03 -40.44
CA THR A 13 -24.20 11.16 -40.62
C THR A 13 -22.73 10.74 -40.61
N SER A 14 -21.97 11.47 -41.43
CA SER A 14 -20.56 11.88 -41.28
C SER A 14 -19.44 10.84 -41.37
N THR A 15 -18.92 10.68 -42.58
CA THR A 15 -17.49 10.42 -42.83
C THR A 15 -16.70 11.72 -42.60
N GLY A 16 -15.99 11.81 -41.49
CA GLY A 16 -15.02 12.85 -41.19
C GLY A 16 -13.78 12.22 -40.57
N GLY A 17 -12.69 12.18 -41.33
CA GLY A 17 -11.42 11.62 -40.90
C GLY A 17 -10.68 12.49 -39.89
N LEU A 18 -9.82 11.86 -39.10
CA LEU A 18 -8.62 12.46 -38.52
C LEU A 18 -7.59 11.36 -38.36
N GLY A 19 -6.62 11.33 -39.27
CA GLY A 19 -5.38 10.61 -39.06
C GLY A 19 -4.60 11.31 -37.96
N TRP A 20 -4.19 10.54 -36.96
CA TRP A 20 -3.22 11.00 -35.97
C TRP A 20 -1.90 10.27 -36.17
N LEU A 21 -0.86 11.09 -36.28
CA LEU A 21 0.52 10.72 -36.47
C LEU A 21 1.02 9.83 -35.35
N LEU A 22 1.70 8.76 -35.76
CA LEU A 22 2.81 8.18 -35.02
C LEU A 22 3.91 9.24 -34.90
N GLN A 23 4.19 9.72 -33.69
CA GLN A 23 5.48 10.34 -33.40
C GLN A 23 5.88 9.96 -31.97
N GLY A 24 6.93 9.14 -31.89
CA GLY A 24 7.48 8.64 -30.65
C GLY A 24 8.15 9.72 -29.81
N CYS A 25 8.20 9.46 -28.51
CA CYS A 25 9.12 10.11 -27.59
C CYS A 25 10.04 9.02 -27.02
N SER A 26 11.23 8.91 -27.60
CA SER A 26 12.40 8.34 -26.96
C SER A 26 13.10 9.42 -26.13
N GLU A 27 13.87 8.97 -25.13
CA GLU A 27 15.01 9.67 -24.50
C GLU A 27 14.71 10.80 -23.51
N ALA A 28 14.56 10.42 -22.24
CA ALA A 28 14.91 11.27 -21.11
C ALA A 28 16.42 11.14 -20.82
N THR A 29 17.20 12.05 -21.42
CA THR A 29 18.59 12.32 -21.03
C THR A 29 18.58 13.14 -19.74
N GLN A 30 19.09 12.58 -18.65
CA GLN A 30 19.44 13.35 -17.44
C GLN A 30 20.84 13.91 -17.60
N PRO A 31 21.07 15.24 -17.52
CA PRO A 31 22.42 15.77 -17.49
C PRO A 31 23.05 15.56 -16.12
N ASN A 32 24.18 14.86 -16.18
CA ASN A 32 25.27 14.79 -15.22
C ASN A 32 25.47 16.13 -14.48
N ARG A 33 25.20 16.19 -13.17
CA ARG A 33 25.68 17.25 -12.27
C ARG A 33 26.87 16.71 -11.48
N LEU A 34 28.07 16.92 -12.02
CA LEU A 34 29.30 16.92 -11.23
C LEU A 34 29.40 18.25 -10.48
N GLY A 35 29.14 18.20 -9.18
CA GLY A 35 29.48 19.26 -8.24
C GLY A 35 30.51 18.73 -7.24
N THR A 36 31.72 19.27 -7.31
CA THR A 36 32.80 19.09 -6.34
C THR A 36 32.50 19.88 -5.07
N GLU A 37 32.34 19.24 -3.92
CA GLU A 37 32.38 19.91 -2.62
C GLU A 37 33.37 19.23 -1.66
N THR A 38 34.16 20.11 -1.03
CA THR A 38 35.25 19.88 -0.08
C THR A 38 34.69 19.59 1.33
N PRO A 39 35.32 18.72 2.15
CA PRO A 39 34.77 18.32 3.43
C PRO A 39 35.17 19.31 4.55
N THR A 40 34.20 19.77 5.34
CA THR A 40 34.45 20.40 6.64
C THR A 40 33.58 19.71 7.68
N GLY A 41 34.22 19.30 8.79
CA GLY A 41 33.71 18.35 9.77
C GLY A 41 32.64 18.87 10.73
N GLY A 42 32.13 17.93 11.53
CA GLY A 42 31.15 18.16 12.60
C GLY A 42 30.17 17.00 12.72
N GLY A 43 30.64 15.83 13.16
CA GLY A 43 29.84 14.61 13.30
C GLY A 43 28.88 14.68 14.48
N ALA A 44 27.68 15.22 14.26
CA ALA A 44 26.52 14.95 15.10
C ALA A 44 25.96 13.58 14.70
N THR A 45 26.01 12.61 15.61
CA THR A 45 25.39 11.29 15.43
C THR A 45 23.88 11.46 15.50
N THR A 46 23.26 11.75 14.36
CA THR A 46 21.81 11.72 14.21
C THR A 46 21.35 10.28 14.37
N GLY A 47 20.44 10.04 15.31
CA GLY A 47 19.81 8.73 15.49
C GLY A 47 19.17 8.23 14.17
N PRO A 48 18.90 6.93 14.04
CA PRO A 48 18.38 6.35 12.82
C PRO A 48 17.11 7.08 12.40
N LYS A 49 17.19 7.71 11.24
CA LYS A 49 16.06 8.40 10.61
C LYS A 49 14.95 7.38 10.41
N PRO A 50 13.68 7.67 10.77
CA PRO A 50 12.58 6.77 10.49
C PRO A 50 12.56 6.42 9.01
N THR A 51 12.47 5.13 8.71
CA THR A 51 12.37 4.65 7.33
C THR A 51 11.17 5.32 6.67
N PRO A 52 11.34 5.96 5.49
CA PRO A 52 10.23 6.58 4.81
C PRO A 52 9.15 5.55 4.54
N THR A 53 7.88 5.95 4.67
CA THR A 53 6.75 5.14 4.20
C THR A 53 7.00 4.75 2.75
N PRO A 54 6.81 3.47 2.35
CA PRO A 54 6.91 3.05 0.95
C PRO A 54 6.11 4.00 0.07
N THR A 55 6.63 4.37 -1.10
CA THR A 55 5.98 5.26 -2.07
C THR A 55 5.24 4.46 -3.14
N GLU A 56 4.41 5.11 -3.95
CA GLU A 56 3.72 4.44 -5.08
C GLU A 56 4.74 3.84 -6.06
N ALA A 57 5.90 4.48 -6.21
CA ALA A 57 6.99 3.98 -7.04
C ALA A 57 7.61 2.68 -6.50
N ASP A 58 7.51 2.42 -5.19
CA ASP A 58 7.99 1.19 -4.56
C ASP A 58 6.98 0.04 -4.69
N GLU A 59 5.70 0.36 -4.92
CA GLU A 59 4.58 -0.58 -4.93
C GLU A 59 4.05 -0.89 -6.35
N TYR A 60 4.24 0.04 -7.29
CA TYR A 60 3.75 -0.09 -8.65
C TYR A 60 4.70 -0.96 -9.47
N VAL A 61 4.16 -2.07 -9.99
CA VAL A 61 4.88 -2.95 -10.91
C VAL A 61 4.30 -2.75 -12.31
N PRO A 62 4.92 -1.93 -13.18
CA PRO A 62 4.43 -1.74 -14.53
C PRO A 62 4.60 -3.01 -15.36
N GLY A 63 3.56 -3.38 -16.11
CA GLY A 63 3.63 -4.42 -17.12
C GLY A 63 2.52 -5.46 -17.00
N GLY A 64 2.50 -6.42 -17.92
CA GLY A 64 1.65 -7.60 -17.82
C GLY A 64 2.24 -8.66 -16.88
N PRO A 65 1.46 -9.68 -16.49
CA PRO A 65 1.97 -10.78 -15.70
C PRO A 65 3.15 -11.47 -16.40
N THR A 66 4.20 -11.81 -15.65
CA THR A 66 5.43 -12.44 -16.18
C THR A 66 5.32 -13.97 -16.35
N GLY A 67 4.13 -14.53 -16.13
CA GLY A 67 3.86 -15.97 -16.19
C GLY A 67 2.44 -16.27 -16.68
N PRO A 68 2.08 -17.56 -16.80
CA PRO A 68 0.73 -17.95 -17.19
C PRO A 68 -0.27 -17.43 -16.17
N THR A 69 -1.25 -16.67 -16.65
CA THR A 69 -2.36 -16.19 -15.81
C THR A 69 -3.19 -17.39 -15.36
N PRO A 70 -3.38 -17.62 -14.06
CA PRO A 70 -4.26 -18.67 -13.58
C PRO A 70 -5.68 -18.45 -14.12
N VAL A 71 -6.30 -19.52 -14.59
CA VAL A 71 -7.70 -19.51 -15.03
C VAL A 71 -8.55 -20.16 -13.94
N VAL A 72 -9.51 -19.41 -13.42
CA VAL A 72 -10.52 -19.91 -12.49
C VAL A 72 -11.76 -20.24 -13.31
N GLU A 73 -12.02 -21.54 -13.46
CA GLU A 73 -13.21 -22.04 -14.15
C GLU A 73 -14.50 -21.62 -13.45
N ALA A 74 -15.57 -21.51 -14.23
CA ALA A 74 -16.86 -21.07 -13.72
C ALA A 74 -17.39 -22.14 -12.75
N PRO A 75 -17.57 -21.83 -11.46
CA PRO A 75 -18.19 -22.77 -10.55
C PRO A 75 -19.69 -22.86 -10.85
N THR A 76 -20.37 -23.77 -10.12
CA THR A 76 -21.81 -23.61 -9.93
C THR A 76 -22.05 -22.37 -9.07
N LEU A 77 -22.89 -21.45 -9.55
CA LEU A 77 -23.29 -20.27 -8.81
C LEU A 77 -24.72 -20.39 -8.26
N PRO A 78 -25.01 -19.77 -7.09
CA PRO A 78 -24.08 -19.02 -6.25
C PRO A 78 -23.07 -19.91 -5.52
N ASN A 79 -21.92 -19.35 -5.13
CA ASN A 79 -20.92 -20.03 -4.29
C ASN A 79 -20.91 -19.38 -2.88
N PRO A 80 -21.54 -20.02 -1.88
CA PRO A 80 -21.69 -19.41 -0.55
C PRO A 80 -20.38 -19.09 0.16
N ALA A 81 -19.31 -19.86 -0.10
CA ALA A 81 -18.01 -19.61 0.52
C ALA A 81 -17.38 -18.33 -0.06
N TRP A 82 -17.51 -18.11 -1.36
CA TRP A 82 -17.04 -16.89 -2.01
C TRP A 82 -17.85 -15.68 -1.60
N ASP A 83 -19.18 -15.81 -1.54
CA ASP A 83 -20.05 -14.72 -1.08
C ASP A 83 -19.74 -14.33 0.37
N ALA A 84 -19.52 -15.32 1.26
CA ALA A 84 -19.14 -15.07 2.64
C ALA A 84 -17.76 -14.38 2.74
N ARG A 85 -16.79 -14.81 1.93
CA ARG A 85 -15.46 -14.21 1.89
C ARG A 85 -15.49 -12.78 1.37
N ALA A 86 -16.17 -12.52 0.24
CA ALA A 86 -16.34 -11.17 -0.28
C ALA A 86 -17.04 -10.26 0.75
N LYS A 87 -18.11 -10.75 1.40
CA LYS A 87 -18.79 -9.99 2.45
C LYS A 87 -17.89 -9.65 3.64
N GLN A 88 -16.96 -10.53 4.01
CA GLN A 88 -15.97 -10.27 5.05
C GLN A 88 -15.05 -9.10 4.65
N LEU A 89 -14.57 -9.08 3.41
CA LEU A 89 -13.69 -8.03 2.89
C LEU A 89 -14.44 -6.70 2.71
N GLU A 90 -15.70 -6.76 2.27
CA GLU A 90 -16.59 -5.61 2.07
C GLU A 90 -17.10 -4.99 3.39
N ALA A 91 -16.79 -5.56 4.55
CA ALA A 91 -17.15 -4.99 5.84
C ALA A 91 -16.37 -3.69 6.16
N GLY A 92 -15.24 -3.46 5.48
CA GLY A 92 -14.44 -2.25 5.57
C GLY A 92 -14.85 -1.16 4.57
N ALA A 93 -14.03 -0.10 4.51
CA ALA A 93 -14.16 0.90 3.45
C ALA A 93 -13.80 0.26 2.09
N ILE A 94 -14.58 0.58 1.06
CA ILE A 94 -14.29 0.20 -0.32
C ILE A 94 -13.77 1.44 -1.04
N TYR A 95 -12.52 1.39 -1.45
CA TYR A 95 -11.87 2.47 -2.18
C TYR A 95 -12.12 2.33 -3.67
N THR A 96 -12.24 3.46 -4.35
CA THR A 96 -12.41 3.53 -5.80
C THR A 96 -11.58 4.67 -6.34
N GLU A 97 -11.39 4.74 -7.66
CA GLU A 97 -10.76 5.88 -8.32
C GLU A 97 -11.42 7.22 -7.92
N ALA A 98 -12.76 7.25 -7.82
CA ALA A 98 -13.51 8.46 -7.48
C ALA A 98 -13.51 8.77 -5.96
N ALA A 99 -13.25 7.77 -5.13
CA ALA A 99 -13.24 7.87 -3.67
C ALA A 99 -12.07 7.05 -3.10
N PRO A 100 -10.81 7.50 -3.27
CA PRO A 100 -9.64 6.74 -2.86
C PRO A 100 -9.35 6.83 -1.34
N GLY A 101 -10.09 7.66 -0.62
CA GLY A 101 -9.91 7.86 0.81
C GLY A 101 -8.50 8.37 1.15
N PRO A 102 -7.81 7.81 2.16
CA PRO A 102 -6.46 8.22 2.54
C PRO A 102 -5.39 7.81 1.51
N TRP A 103 -5.74 6.96 0.53
CA TRP A 103 -4.81 6.32 -0.39
C TRP A 103 -4.82 6.93 -1.81
N LYS A 104 -5.12 8.23 -1.91
CA LYS A 104 -5.21 8.95 -3.20
C LYS A 104 -3.95 8.83 -4.07
N ASP A 105 -2.78 8.65 -3.45
CA ASP A 105 -1.48 8.52 -4.13
C ASP A 105 -1.09 7.03 -4.33
N ARG A 106 -2.07 6.12 -4.33
CA ARG A 106 -1.89 4.66 -4.51
C ARG A 106 -2.88 4.04 -5.50
N ILE A 107 -3.66 4.89 -6.17
CA ILE A 107 -4.70 4.44 -7.10
C ILE A 107 -4.09 3.59 -8.22
N ALA A 108 -2.92 3.94 -8.74
CA ALA A 108 -2.36 3.25 -9.90
C ALA A 108 -1.90 1.82 -9.59
N SER A 109 -1.48 1.55 -8.35
CA SER A 109 -1.06 0.21 -7.91
C SER A 109 -2.21 -0.68 -7.44
N HIS A 110 -3.32 -0.11 -6.94
CA HIS A 110 -4.40 -0.88 -6.31
C HIS A 110 -5.67 -0.99 -7.15
N LEU A 111 -5.93 -0.05 -8.07
CA LEU A 111 -7.16 -0.08 -8.84
C LEU A 111 -7.15 -1.28 -9.80
N PRO A 112 -8.04 -2.27 -9.66
CA PRO A 112 -8.05 -3.43 -10.55
C PRO A 112 -8.40 -3.00 -11.97
N THR A 113 -7.64 -3.51 -12.92
CA THR A 113 -7.92 -3.36 -14.35
C THR A 113 -8.52 -4.65 -14.89
N MET A 114 -9.49 -4.54 -15.80
CA MET A 114 -10.16 -5.69 -16.40
C MET A 114 -10.08 -5.63 -17.92
N VAL A 115 -9.83 -6.79 -18.52
CA VAL A 115 -9.87 -6.99 -19.97
C VAL A 115 -10.80 -8.17 -20.27
N ALA A 116 -11.86 -7.93 -21.03
CA ALA A 116 -12.70 -9.02 -21.54
C ALA A 116 -11.95 -9.79 -22.62
N ASP A 117 -12.00 -11.11 -22.57
CA ASP A 117 -11.52 -11.97 -23.64
C ASP A 117 -12.47 -11.85 -24.84
N THR A 118 -11.94 -11.41 -25.98
CA THR A 118 -12.71 -11.19 -27.20
C THR A 118 -12.92 -12.47 -28.00
N VAL A 119 -12.17 -13.52 -27.71
CA VAL A 119 -12.29 -14.85 -28.34
C VAL A 119 -13.29 -15.69 -27.55
N LEU A 120 -13.18 -15.69 -26.23
CA LEU A 120 -14.07 -16.38 -25.30
C LEU A 120 -14.88 -15.35 -24.52
N ALA A 121 -16.02 -14.93 -25.09
CA ALA A 121 -16.85 -13.82 -24.58
C ALA A 121 -17.29 -13.92 -23.10
N ASN A 122 -17.15 -15.10 -22.49
CA ASN A 122 -17.44 -15.33 -21.08
C ASN A 122 -16.19 -15.31 -20.19
N ARG A 123 -15.05 -14.75 -20.62
CA ARG A 123 -13.85 -14.64 -19.78
C ARG A 123 -13.46 -13.18 -19.55
N VAL A 124 -13.00 -12.91 -18.33
CA VAL A 124 -12.41 -11.62 -17.95
C VAL A 124 -11.09 -11.85 -17.25
N THR A 125 -10.06 -11.14 -17.69
CA THR A 125 -8.76 -11.10 -17.01
C THR A 125 -8.69 -9.86 -16.14
N VAL A 126 -8.42 -10.07 -14.85
CA VAL A 126 -8.14 -9.02 -13.88
C VAL A 126 -6.62 -8.90 -13.70
N LEU A 127 -6.12 -7.67 -13.66
CA LEU A 127 -4.73 -7.34 -13.39
C LEU A 127 -4.67 -6.21 -12.36
N VAL A 128 -3.82 -6.37 -11.35
CA VAL A 128 -3.56 -5.36 -10.33
C VAL A 128 -2.06 -5.06 -10.34
N ASN A 129 -1.66 -3.82 -10.62
CA ASN A 129 -0.25 -3.43 -10.79
C ASN A 129 0.46 -3.24 -9.44
N HIS A 130 0.47 -4.29 -8.61
CA HIS A 130 0.94 -4.25 -7.23
C HIS A 130 2.09 -5.23 -6.98
N VAL A 131 2.95 -4.91 -6.02
CA VAL A 131 4.00 -5.81 -5.52
C VAL A 131 3.44 -7.03 -4.77
N MET A 132 4.21 -8.11 -4.73
CA MET A 132 3.90 -9.34 -3.98
C MET A 132 5.05 -9.70 -3.03
N GLN A 133 5.57 -8.70 -2.30
CA GLN A 133 6.84 -8.80 -1.57
C GLN A 133 6.72 -9.59 -0.26
N LYS A 134 7.73 -10.44 -0.01
CA LYS A 134 7.98 -11.01 1.32
C LYS A 134 8.61 -9.97 2.24
N ALA A 135 8.51 -10.21 3.55
CA ALA A 135 9.22 -9.45 4.55
C ALA A 135 10.72 -9.47 4.22
N SER A 136 11.24 -8.32 3.81
CA SER A 136 12.68 -8.16 3.64
C SER A 136 13.30 -8.02 5.02
N THR A 137 14.20 -8.94 5.37
CA THR A 137 15.07 -8.73 6.54
C THR A 137 16.07 -7.66 6.12
N ILE A 138 15.90 -6.44 6.63
CA ILE A 138 16.95 -5.43 6.48
C ILE A 138 18.07 -5.87 7.42
N VAL A 139 19.09 -6.51 6.86
CA VAL A 139 20.38 -6.63 7.53
C VAL A 139 20.94 -5.21 7.54
N VAL A 140 20.73 -4.50 8.65
CA VAL A 140 21.47 -3.28 8.90
C VAL A 140 22.91 -3.76 9.05
N ASP A 141 23.77 -3.46 8.07
CA ASP A 141 25.19 -3.78 8.15
C ASP A 141 25.72 -3.19 9.46
N GLY A 142 25.88 -4.06 10.46
CA GLY A 142 26.52 -3.74 11.70
C GLY A 142 27.99 -3.51 11.40
N GLY A 143 28.31 -2.31 10.92
CA GLY A 143 29.66 -1.79 11.03
C GLY A 143 30.11 -1.99 12.48
N PRO A 144 31.32 -2.51 12.73
CA PRO A 144 31.74 -2.88 14.07
C PRO A 144 31.54 -1.68 14.98
N ALA A 145 30.70 -1.86 16.01
CA ALA A 145 30.52 -0.88 17.05
C ALA A 145 31.92 -0.54 17.57
N ALA A 146 32.35 0.70 17.37
CA ALA A 146 33.48 1.24 18.09
C ALA A 146 33.06 1.21 19.56
N VAL A 147 33.50 0.16 20.26
CA VAL A 147 33.44 0.09 21.72
C VAL A 147 34.34 1.22 22.23
N ASP A 148 33.72 2.35 22.55
CA ASP A 148 34.39 3.37 23.34
C ASP A 148 34.54 2.82 24.76
N ALA A 149 35.71 2.24 25.01
CA ALA A 149 36.14 1.78 26.31
C ALA A 149 36.48 3.01 27.16
N GLY A 150 35.47 3.62 27.79
CA GLY A 150 35.75 4.77 28.64
C GLY A 150 34.55 5.40 29.30
N SER A 151 33.92 4.72 30.27
CA SER A 151 33.34 5.37 31.47
C SER A 151 32.87 4.31 32.46
N ALA A 152 33.75 4.00 33.42
CA ALA A 152 33.36 3.39 34.67
C ALA A 152 32.56 4.44 35.45
N MET A 153 31.26 4.19 35.66
CA MET A 153 30.49 4.95 36.64
C MET A 153 30.68 4.26 37.99
N ASP A 154 31.38 4.98 38.84
CA ASP A 154 31.65 4.74 40.25
C ASP A 154 30.36 4.43 41.03
N ALA A 155 30.34 3.30 41.71
CA ALA A 155 29.27 2.87 42.58
C ALA A 155 29.52 3.43 43.99
N GLY A 156 29.19 4.70 44.20
CA GLY A 156 29.09 5.33 45.51
C GLY A 156 27.64 5.37 46.00
N MET A 157 27.11 4.25 46.50
CA MET A 157 25.90 4.26 47.34
C MET A 157 26.33 4.57 48.78
N ASP A 158 26.23 5.83 49.17
CA ASP A 158 26.31 6.24 50.58
C ASP A 158 24.93 6.11 51.24
N ALA A 159 24.96 5.57 52.44
CA ALA A 159 23.82 5.23 53.26
C ALA A 159 23.64 6.28 54.35
N GLY A 160 22.46 6.87 54.43
CA GLY A 160 22.02 7.68 55.56
C GLY A 160 20.80 8.50 55.18
N THR A 161 19.80 8.78 56.01
CA THR A 161 19.57 8.53 57.43
C THR A 161 18.09 8.83 57.62
N LEU A 162 17.42 8.04 58.47
CA LEU A 162 16.05 8.29 58.92
C LEU A 162 15.97 9.62 59.69
N GLY A 163 14.96 10.43 59.39
CA GLY A 163 14.66 11.66 60.12
C GLY A 163 13.18 11.99 60.03
N ASP A 164 12.47 11.55 61.05
CA ASP A 164 11.18 12.02 61.54
C ASP A 164 11.22 13.50 61.96
N GLY A 165 10.14 14.25 61.70
CA GLY A 165 10.03 15.61 62.20
C GLY A 165 8.95 16.44 61.52
N ALA A 166 7.75 16.37 62.07
CA ALA A 166 6.73 17.41 61.89
C ALA A 166 7.16 18.68 62.65
N VAL A 167 7.06 19.85 62.01
CA VAL A 167 6.78 21.12 62.68
C VAL A 167 5.93 22.00 61.76
N ASP A 168 4.79 22.43 62.30
CA ASP A 168 4.05 23.60 61.85
C ASP A 168 4.88 24.85 62.18
N ASP A 169 5.08 25.75 61.22
CA ASP A 169 5.36 27.16 61.55
C ASP A 169 4.88 28.11 60.45
N ALA A 170 4.28 29.20 60.89
CA ALA A 170 3.60 30.19 60.10
C ALA A 170 4.51 31.41 59.89
N GLY A 171 4.72 31.76 58.61
CA GLY A 171 4.94 33.14 58.14
C GLY A 171 6.26 33.84 58.48
N ASP A 172 7.04 34.18 57.44
CA ASP A 172 7.64 35.51 57.31
C ASP A 172 8.07 35.77 55.86
N GLY A 173 7.90 37.00 55.39
CA GLY A 173 8.30 37.45 54.07
C GLY A 173 9.80 37.70 53.99
N GLY A 174 10.42 37.24 52.91
CA GLY A 174 11.84 37.47 52.63
C GLY A 174 12.09 37.50 51.13
N ALA A 175 12.52 38.67 50.64
CA ALA A 175 12.79 38.94 49.24
C ALA A 175 14.08 38.29 48.74
N THR A 176 14.02 37.85 47.48
CA THR A 176 15.07 37.77 46.45
C THR A 176 16.39 37.03 46.74
N ASP A 177 16.59 35.92 46.04
CA ASP A 177 17.74 35.80 45.14
C ASP A 177 17.28 35.12 43.83
N GLY A 178 17.80 35.61 42.71
CA GLY A 178 17.49 35.16 41.36
C GLY A 178 18.35 33.98 40.92
N GLY A 179 18.36 32.89 41.68
CA GLY A 179 18.94 31.61 41.26
C GLY A 179 18.20 31.06 40.05
N THR A 180 18.89 30.98 38.91
CA THR A 180 18.39 30.29 37.72
C THR A 180 18.14 28.83 38.08
N PRO A 181 16.95 28.25 37.79
CA PRO A 181 16.71 26.84 38.06
C PRO A 181 17.66 26.01 37.18
N VAL A 182 18.54 25.25 37.84
CA VAL A 182 19.21 24.11 37.21
C VAL A 182 18.12 23.10 36.88
N ILE A 183 17.63 23.16 35.65
CA ILE A 183 16.83 22.10 35.07
C ILE A 183 17.76 20.90 34.91
N ASP A 184 17.58 19.88 35.75
CA ASP A 184 18.24 18.60 35.57
C ASP A 184 17.98 18.13 34.14
N ALA A 185 19.06 18.00 33.36
CA ALA A 185 18.96 17.55 31.98
C ALA A 185 18.28 16.18 31.98
N ALA A 186 17.19 16.05 31.21
CA ALA A 186 16.52 14.78 31.05
C ALA A 186 17.54 13.69 30.65
N PRO A 187 17.44 12.46 31.21
CA PRO A 187 18.34 11.40 30.83
C PRO A 187 18.36 11.24 29.31
N PRO A 188 19.52 10.92 28.70
CA PRO A 188 19.59 10.74 27.27
C PRO A 188 18.58 9.67 26.83
N PRO A 189 17.95 9.82 25.65
CA PRO A 189 17.04 8.82 25.14
C PRO A 189 17.80 7.47 25.01
N PRO A 190 17.12 6.34 25.24
CA PRO A 190 17.74 5.03 25.08
C PRO A 190 18.28 4.87 23.65
N PRO A 191 19.37 4.11 23.45
CA PRO A 191 19.91 3.85 22.13
C PRO A 191 18.87 3.14 21.25
N PRO A 192 18.90 3.38 19.92
CA PRO A 192 18.00 2.68 19.00
C PRO A 192 18.25 1.16 19.04
N PRO A 193 17.22 0.34 18.79
CA PRO A 193 17.38 -1.12 18.75
C PRO A 193 18.39 -1.54 17.67
N THR A 194 19.33 -2.41 18.03
CA THR A 194 20.42 -2.91 17.16
C THR A 194 20.08 -4.25 16.49
N GLY A 195 18.80 -4.61 16.42
CA GLY A 195 18.31 -5.83 15.76
C GLY A 195 17.92 -5.59 14.30
N PRO A 196 17.81 -6.66 13.48
CA PRO A 196 17.29 -6.54 12.13
C PRO A 196 15.88 -5.93 12.17
N ILE A 197 15.64 -4.89 11.39
CA ILE A 197 14.31 -4.31 11.23
C ILE A 197 13.57 -5.15 10.19
N SER A 198 12.48 -5.80 10.61
CA SER A 198 11.56 -6.47 9.70
C SER A 198 10.54 -5.46 9.19
N VAL A 199 10.52 -5.23 7.87
CA VAL A 199 9.38 -4.57 7.23
C VAL A 199 8.23 -5.58 7.09
N PRO A 200 6.99 -5.21 7.45
CA PRO A 200 5.84 -6.10 7.32
C PRO A 200 5.62 -6.49 5.85
N GLU A 201 5.10 -7.69 5.62
CA GLU A 201 4.76 -8.18 4.30
C GLU A 201 3.72 -7.28 3.64
N HIS A 202 3.85 -7.04 2.33
CA HIS A 202 2.96 -6.17 1.58
C HIS A 202 2.60 -6.80 0.23
N TYR A 203 1.35 -7.23 0.11
CA TYR A 203 0.87 -7.97 -1.06
C TYR A 203 -0.66 -7.96 -1.19
N VAL A 204 -1.15 -8.23 -2.39
CA VAL A 204 -2.57 -8.47 -2.65
C VAL A 204 -2.93 -9.88 -2.17
N THR A 205 -3.89 -9.97 -1.26
CA THR A 205 -4.32 -11.25 -0.66
C THR A 205 -5.44 -11.91 -1.44
N THR A 206 -6.31 -11.13 -2.08
CA THR A 206 -7.51 -11.65 -2.73
C THR A 206 -7.85 -10.82 -3.96
N ILE A 207 -8.23 -11.48 -5.05
CA ILE A 207 -8.86 -10.85 -6.22
C ILE A 207 -10.19 -11.55 -6.47
N TYR A 208 -11.27 -10.81 -6.67
CA TYR A 208 -12.57 -11.39 -7.01
C TYR A 208 -13.37 -10.51 -7.98
N VAL A 209 -14.37 -11.12 -8.62
CA VAL A 209 -15.30 -10.42 -9.52
C VAL A 209 -16.74 -10.64 -9.07
N LYS A 210 -17.52 -9.57 -9.10
CA LYS A 210 -18.94 -9.57 -8.75
C LYS A 210 -19.77 -9.17 -9.95
N THR A 211 -20.87 -9.86 -10.21
CA THR A 211 -21.83 -9.51 -11.28
C THR A 211 -22.63 -8.26 -10.91
N ASP A 212 -23.33 -7.69 -11.90
CA ASP A 212 -24.32 -6.61 -11.71
C ASP A 212 -25.45 -6.97 -10.73
N THR A 213 -25.76 -8.26 -10.59
CA THR A 213 -26.73 -8.78 -9.63
C THR A 213 -26.15 -9.01 -8.23
N GLY A 214 -24.86 -8.74 -8.02
CA GLY A 214 -24.21 -8.85 -6.72
C GLY A 214 -23.70 -10.26 -6.37
N VAL A 215 -23.65 -11.19 -7.33
CA VAL A 215 -23.13 -12.56 -7.11
C VAL A 215 -21.62 -12.58 -7.33
N VAL A 216 -20.85 -13.23 -6.44
CA VAL A 216 -19.41 -13.42 -6.68
C VAL A 216 -19.22 -14.52 -7.73
N ALA A 217 -18.80 -14.12 -8.93
CA ALA A 217 -18.64 -15.03 -10.07
C ALA A 217 -17.28 -15.72 -10.12
N GLY A 218 -16.30 -15.22 -9.36
CA GLY A 218 -14.93 -15.71 -9.34
C GLY A 218 -14.17 -15.12 -8.16
N LEU A 219 -13.34 -15.92 -7.50
CA LEU A 219 -12.45 -15.48 -6.43
C LEU A 219 -11.14 -16.27 -6.46
N LEU A 220 -10.02 -15.57 -6.30
CA LEU A 220 -8.68 -16.13 -6.13
C LEU A 220 -8.06 -15.59 -4.84
N GLU A 221 -7.62 -16.50 -3.98
CA GLU A 221 -6.74 -16.18 -2.84
C GLU A 221 -5.28 -16.29 -3.28
N LEU A 222 -4.48 -15.31 -2.90
CA LEU A 222 -3.07 -15.16 -3.23
C LEU A 222 -2.21 -15.28 -1.98
N LYS A 223 -0.94 -15.60 -2.17
CA LYS A 223 0.05 -15.73 -1.12
C LYS A 223 1.20 -14.77 -1.36
N VAL A 224 1.87 -14.43 -0.27
CA VAL A 224 3.10 -13.64 -0.32
C VAL A 224 4.15 -14.34 -1.21
N GLY A 225 4.78 -13.59 -2.10
CA GLY A 225 5.75 -14.12 -3.06
C GLY A 225 5.16 -14.78 -4.32
N ASP A 226 3.83 -14.78 -4.50
CA ASP A 226 3.22 -15.11 -5.80
C ASP A 226 3.67 -14.11 -6.89
N ALA A 227 3.43 -14.45 -8.16
CA ALA A 227 3.89 -13.64 -9.29
C ALA A 227 3.34 -12.21 -9.25
N ALA A 228 4.23 -11.24 -9.44
CA ALA A 228 3.89 -9.83 -9.59
C ALA A 228 4.00 -9.39 -11.07
N PRO A 229 3.13 -8.49 -11.55
CA PRO A 229 1.88 -8.06 -10.90
C PRO A 229 0.85 -9.22 -10.83
N PRO A 230 0.03 -9.31 -9.76
CA PRO A 230 -0.97 -10.37 -9.64
C PRO A 230 -2.06 -10.22 -10.71
N SER A 231 -2.39 -11.34 -11.36
CA SER A 231 -3.39 -11.42 -12.42
C SER A 231 -4.13 -12.75 -12.37
N VAL A 232 -5.39 -12.75 -12.80
CA VAL A 232 -6.24 -13.93 -12.86
C VAL A 232 -7.30 -13.79 -13.95
N THR A 233 -7.60 -14.87 -14.65
CA THR A 233 -8.70 -14.94 -15.61
C THR A 233 -9.87 -15.71 -15.00
N PHE A 234 -11.05 -15.10 -14.95
CA PHE A 234 -12.28 -15.75 -14.50
C PHE A 234 -13.15 -16.13 -15.68
N VAL A 235 -13.71 -17.33 -15.64
CA VAL A 235 -14.80 -17.73 -16.52
C VAL A 235 -16.13 -17.35 -15.86
N LEU A 236 -16.90 -16.52 -16.54
CA LEU A 236 -18.15 -15.95 -16.08
C LEU A 236 -19.34 -16.84 -16.49
N PRO A 237 -20.43 -16.83 -15.71
CA PRO A 237 -21.69 -17.44 -16.10
C PRO A 237 -22.24 -16.86 -17.40
N ALA A 238 -22.93 -17.71 -18.16
CA ALA A 238 -23.65 -17.28 -19.35
C ALA A 238 -24.68 -16.18 -19.01
N GLY A 239 -24.75 -15.15 -19.85
CA GLY A 239 -25.68 -14.04 -19.68
C GLY A 239 -25.25 -12.96 -18.69
N THR A 240 -24.04 -13.06 -18.11
CA THR A 240 -23.44 -11.98 -17.32
C THR A 240 -23.29 -10.73 -18.20
N LYS A 241 -23.85 -9.59 -17.76
CA LYS A 241 -23.88 -8.35 -18.56
C LYS A 241 -22.76 -7.39 -18.19
N SER A 242 -22.42 -7.33 -16.91
CA SER A 242 -21.28 -6.57 -16.43
C SER A 242 -20.73 -7.18 -15.15
N VAL A 243 -19.47 -6.86 -14.88
CA VAL A 243 -18.76 -7.27 -13.67
C VAL A 243 -17.98 -6.10 -13.09
N THR A 244 -17.79 -6.12 -11.77
CA THR A 244 -16.86 -5.25 -11.06
C THR A 244 -15.76 -6.13 -10.47
N ALA A 245 -14.50 -5.76 -10.68
CA ALA A 245 -13.36 -6.42 -10.05
C ALA A 245 -13.02 -5.74 -8.74
N TYR A 246 -12.56 -6.56 -7.81
CA TYR A 246 -12.13 -6.17 -6.49
C TYR A 246 -10.78 -6.78 -6.18
N GLU A 247 -9.94 -6.05 -5.47
CA GLU A 247 -8.71 -6.57 -4.87
C GLU A 247 -8.64 -6.17 -3.40
N PHE A 248 -8.04 -7.03 -2.57
CA PHE A 248 -7.75 -6.71 -1.18
C PHE A 248 -6.26 -6.79 -0.89
N CYS A 249 -5.67 -5.63 -0.59
CA CYS A 249 -4.31 -5.49 -0.10
C CYS A 249 -4.30 -5.53 1.42
N ASN A 250 -3.36 -6.30 2.01
CA ASN A 250 -3.28 -6.47 3.46
C ASN A 250 -2.99 -5.16 4.22
N LEU A 251 -2.40 -4.16 3.57
CA LEU A 251 -2.08 -2.86 4.17
C LEU A 251 -3.04 -1.74 3.74
N HIS A 252 -3.62 -1.83 2.55
CA HIS A 252 -4.38 -0.72 1.95
C HIS A 252 -5.88 -1.01 1.77
N GLY A 253 -6.34 -2.19 2.21
CA GLY A 253 -7.76 -2.53 2.25
C GLY A 253 -8.33 -2.93 0.89
N LEU A 254 -9.64 -2.74 0.73
CA LEU A 254 -10.39 -3.20 -0.43
C LEU A 254 -10.53 -2.11 -1.49
N TRP A 255 -10.18 -2.43 -2.73
CA TRP A 255 -10.36 -1.57 -3.89
C TRP A 255 -11.32 -2.18 -4.90
N ALA A 256 -12.12 -1.33 -5.54
CA ALA A 256 -13.05 -1.73 -6.58
C ALA A 256 -12.82 -0.94 -7.88
N SER A 257 -12.85 -1.66 -8.99
CA SER A 257 -12.80 -1.07 -10.32
C SER A 257 -14.11 -0.35 -10.66
N LYS A 258 -14.12 0.38 -11.78
CA LYS A 258 -15.38 0.68 -12.47
C LYS A 258 -15.98 -0.63 -13.02
N PRO A 259 -17.32 -0.74 -13.16
CA PRO A 259 -17.93 -1.89 -13.81
C PRO A 259 -17.48 -2.00 -15.28
N LEU A 260 -17.13 -3.21 -15.72
CA LEU A 260 -16.89 -3.55 -17.12
C LEU A 260 -18.16 -4.15 -17.71
N THR A 261 -18.71 -3.51 -18.74
CA THR A 261 -19.81 -4.05 -19.53
C THR A 261 -19.29 -5.07 -20.55
N LEU A 262 -19.88 -6.25 -20.53
CA LEU A 262 -19.61 -7.33 -21.47
C LEU A 262 -20.52 -7.18 -22.69
N LYS A 263 -20.01 -7.55 -23.86
CA LYS A 263 -20.72 -7.41 -25.15
C LYS A 263 -21.38 -8.70 -25.57
#